data_AF-A0A381PA07-F1
#
_entry.id   AF-A0A381PA07-F1
#
_cell.length_a   1.000
_cell.length_b   1.000
_cell.length_c   1.000
_cell.angle_alpha   90.00
_cell.angle_beta   90.00
_cell.angle_gamma   90.00
#
_symmetry.space_group_name_H-M   'P 1'
#
loop_
_entity.id
_entity.type
_entity.pdbx_description
1 polymer ?
#
loop_
_entity_poly.entity_id
_entity_poly.type
_entity_poly.pdbx_seq_one_letter_code
_entity_poly.pdbx_strand_id
1 'polypeptide(L)'
;MIGLSLIAAGEFIRISAVRYAGGATRTRNVGAPYLCTSGPYSLTRNPLYCGNVIIYIGTVFFAGGIWMWHILPLVATFFIFQYYHIISLEEETLKIKFKDQYELFFENVPQLFPRFSPWKGGNQTKPKNLISTLRTEKRTLQNIFFIAFIIMLKKQIVFFTGFMIWQTVGRLYNLGLLPHSLAMFVQNHILK
;
A
#
# COMPACT_ATOMS: atom_id res chain seq x y z
N MET A 1 7.79 14.43 -6.05
CA MET A 1 8.94 13.50 -5.99
C MET A 1 8.90 12.58 -4.77
N ILE A 2 8.72 13.11 -3.56
CA ILE A 2 8.69 12.33 -2.30
C ILE A 2 7.77 11.10 -2.35
N GLY A 3 6.52 11.25 -2.85
CA GLY A 3 5.57 10.14 -2.93
C GLY A 3 6.04 8.96 -3.78
N LEU A 4 6.60 9.22 -4.97
CA LEU A 4 7.14 8.16 -5.85
C LEU A 4 8.35 7.47 -5.21
N SER A 5 9.24 8.23 -4.57
CA SER A 5 10.40 7.67 -3.88
C SER A 5 9.98 6.73 -2.74
N LEU A 6 8.95 7.11 -1.96
CA LEU A 6 8.39 6.26 -0.91
C LEU A 6 7.76 4.99 -1.50
N ILE A 7 6.93 5.11 -2.55
CA ILE A 7 6.33 3.94 -3.22
C ILE A 7 7.42 2.97 -3.69
N ALA A 8 8.47 3.47 -4.35
CA ALA A 8 9.58 2.65 -4.83
C ALA A 8 10.33 1.97 -3.67
N ALA A 9 10.60 2.71 -2.58
CA ALA A 9 11.27 2.16 -1.40
C ALA A 9 10.45 1.06 -0.72
N GLY A 10 9.14 1.27 -0.56
CA GLY A 10 8.24 0.29 0.02
C GLY A 10 8.11 -0.97 -0.85
N GLU A 11 8.02 -0.81 -2.17
CA GLU A 11 7.98 -1.95 -3.10
C GLU A 11 9.32 -2.71 -3.12
N PHE A 12 10.44 -2.02 -3.00
CA PHE A 12 11.74 -2.66 -2.85
C PHE A 12 11.81 -3.54 -1.60
N ILE A 13 11.33 -3.05 -0.45
CA ILE A 13 11.23 -3.82 0.80
C ILE A 13 10.36 -5.06 0.58
N ARG A 14 9.21 -4.89 -0.08
CA ARG A 14 8.31 -6.02 -0.39
C ARG A 14 8.97 -7.06 -1.28
N ILE A 15 9.55 -6.66 -2.40
CA ILE A 15 10.25 -7.56 -3.32
C ILE A 15 11.34 -8.31 -2.55
N SER A 16 12.13 -7.61 -1.73
CA SER A 16 13.15 -8.23 -0.89
C SER A 16 12.55 -9.28 0.06
N ALA A 17 11.45 -8.96 0.74
CA ALA A 17 10.78 -9.91 1.63
C ALA A 17 10.24 -11.14 0.87
N VAL A 18 9.55 -10.94 -0.26
CA VAL A 18 9.01 -12.04 -1.08
C VAL A 18 10.13 -12.94 -1.64
N ARG A 19 11.30 -12.36 -1.97
CA ARG A 19 12.47 -13.14 -2.41
C ARG A 19 12.87 -14.17 -1.36
N TYR A 20 12.87 -13.79 -0.08
CA TYR A 20 13.25 -14.67 1.02
C TYR A 20 12.11 -15.61 1.45
N ALA A 21 10.86 -15.15 1.48
CA ALA A 21 9.71 -16.00 1.81
C ALA A 21 9.27 -16.95 0.67
N GLY A 22 9.92 -16.86 -0.48
CA GLY A 22 9.69 -17.75 -1.61
C GLY A 22 8.30 -17.65 -2.24
N GLY A 23 7.61 -16.51 -2.11
CA GLY A 23 6.24 -16.32 -2.62
C GLY A 23 5.14 -17.01 -1.82
N ALA A 24 5.48 -17.71 -0.73
CA ALA A 24 4.50 -18.33 0.16
C ALA A 24 3.57 -17.31 0.85
N THR A 25 3.90 -16.02 0.77
CA THR A 25 3.16 -14.89 1.35
C THR A 25 1.97 -14.42 0.52
N ARG A 26 1.68 -15.06 -0.62
CA ARG A 26 0.55 -14.72 -1.51
C ARG A 26 -0.69 -15.61 -1.31
N THR A 27 -0.71 -16.43 -0.27
CA THR A 27 -1.84 -17.26 0.12
C THR A 27 -2.94 -16.45 0.81
N ARG A 28 -4.19 -16.94 0.73
CA ARG A 28 -5.31 -16.46 1.57
C ARG A 28 -5.47 -17.25 2.87
N ASN A 29 -4.85 -18.42 2.94
CA ASN A 29 -4.83 -19.26 4.12
C ASN A 29 -3.66 -18.86 4.99
N VAL A 30 -3.91 -18.66 6.28
CA VAL A 30 -2.90 -18.27 7.26
C VAL A 30 -1.87 -19.39 7.44
N GLY A 31 -0.60 -19.01 7.46
CA GLY A 31 0.53 -19.92 7.72
C GLY A 31 1.61 -19.88 6.65
N ALA A 32 2.68 -20.63 6.88
CA ALA A 32 3.83 -20.70 5.99
C ALA A 32 4.34 -22.14 5.86
N PRO A 33 4.86 -22.58 4.71
CA PRO A 33 5.43 -23.92 4.54
C PRO A 33 6.72 -24.12 5.35
N TYR A 34 7.44 -23.03 5.65
CA TYR A 34 8.64 -23.01 6.49
C TYR A 34 8.75 -21.64 7.17
N LEU A 35 9.50 -21.57 8.28
CA LEU A 35 9.74 -20.33 9.00
C LEU A 35 10.91 -19.55 8.39
N CYS A 36 10.61 -18.45 7.68
CA CYS A 36 11.63 -17.58 7.10
C CYS A 36 12.15 -16.57 8.14
N THR A 37 13.43 -16.67 8.48
CA THR A 37 14.09 -15.80 9.48
C THR A 37 15.31 -15.08 8.91
N SER A 38 15.48 -15.12 7.59
CA SER A 38 16.62 -14.55 6.85
C SER A 38 16.24 -13.29 6.07
N GLY A 39 17.25 -12.51 5.68
CA GLY A 39 17.04 -11.30 4.89
C GLY A 39 16.21 -10.27 5.66
N PRO A 40 15.19 -9.65 5.05
CA PRO A 40 14.33 -8.68 5.75
C PRO A 40 13.66 -9.25 7.01
N TYR A 41 13.35 -10.55 7.03
CA TYR A 41 12.73 -11.21 8.17
C TYR A 41 13.67 -11.32 9.39
N SER A 42 14.99 -11.15 9.21
CA SER A 42 15.95 -11.09 10.32
C SER A 42 15.99 -9.72 11.01
N LEU A 43 15.41 -8.69 10.39
CA LEU A 43 15.36 -7.32 10.91
C LEU A 43 14.02 -7.04 11.59
N THR A 44 12.93 -7.53 11.00
CA THR A 44 11.57 -7.40 11.51
C THR A 44 10.77 -8.64 11.12
N ARG A 45 9.83 -9.09 11.94
CA ARG A 45 9.02 -10.29 11.62
C ARG A 45 8.05 -10.04 10.48
N ASN A 46 7.67 -8.78 10.23
CA ASN A 46 6.65 -8.41 9.26
C ASN A 46 7.13 -7.36 8.24
N PRO A 47 8.20 -7.65 7.46
CA PRO A 47 8.78 -6.69 6.52
C PRO A 47 7.82 -6.34 5.37
N LEU A 48 6.93 -7.25 4.97
CA LEU A 48 5.91 -6.99 3.95
C LEU A 48 4.95 -5.88 4.37
N TYR A 49 4.48 -5.90 5.61
CA TYR A 49 3.57 -4.89 6.13
C TYR A 49 4.27 -3.54 6.26
N CYS A 50 5.56 -3.52 6.64
CA CYS A 50 6.37 -2.30 6.61
C CYS A 50 6.43 -1.70 5.19
N GLY A 51 6.73 -2.53 4.18
CA GLY A 51 6.75 -2.09 2.78
C GLY A 51 5.38 -1.58 2.31
N ASN A 52 4.29 -2.25 2.69
CA ASN A 52 2.94 -1.80 2.36
C ASN A 52 2.61 -0.44 2.96
N VAL A 53 2.86 -0.23 4.26
CA VAL A 53 2.62 1.06 4.92
C VAL A 53 3.37 2.18 4.22
N ILE A 54 4.64 1.95 3.85
CA ILE A 54 5.45 2.93 3.11
C ILE A 54 4.85 3.23 1.74
N ILE A 55 4.35 2.22 1.00
CA ILE A 55 3.65 2.42 -0.28
C ILE A 55 2.38 3.24 -0.09
N TYR A 56 1.57 2.96 0.93
CA TYR A 56 0.33 3.69 1.18
C TYR A 56 0.59 5.15 1.53
N ILE A 57 1.55 5.41 2.43
CA ILE A 57 2.00 6.77 2.76
C ILE A 57 2.51 7.47 1.50
N GLY A 58 3.37 6.81 0.72
CA GLY A 58 3.88 7.33 -0.54
C GLY A 58 2.78 7.65 -1.56
N THR A 59 1.72 6.85 -1.60
CA THR A 59 0.53 7.06 -2.44
C THR A 59 -0.24 8.31 -2.02
N VAL A 60 -0.41 8.55 -0.71
CA VAL A 60 -1.03 9.80 -0.21
C VAL A 60 -0.20 11.02 -0.62
N PHE A 61 1.12 10.97 -0.45
CA PHE A 61 2.01 12.06 -0.89
C PHE A 61 2.05 12.23 -2.42
N PHE A 62 1.92 11.15 -3.18
CA PHE A 62 1.87 11.20 -4.64
C PHE A 62 0.54 11.79 -5.13
N ALA A 63 -0.57 11.42 -4.48
CA ALA A 63 -1.87 12.00 -4.74
C ALA A 63 -1.88 13.50 -4.43
N GLY A 64 -1.34 13.93 -3.29
CA GLY A 64 -1.29 15.33 -2.87
C GLY A 64 -2.67 16.00 -2.78
N GLY A 65 -2.70 17.33 -2.84
CA GLY A 65 -3.93 18.13 -2.77
C GLY A 65 -4.27 18.61 -1.35
N ILE A 66 -5.36 19.39 -1.24
CA ILE A 66 -5.72 20.12 0.00
C ILE A 66 -6.00 19.18 1.19
N TRP A 67 -6.56 18.00 0.92
CA TRP A 67 -6.94 17.02 1.95
C TRP A 67 -5.80 16.07 2.35
N MET A 68 -4.60 16.20 1.76
CA MET A 68 -3.49 15.25 1.96
C MET A 68 -3.18 15.04 3.45
N TRP A 69 -3.08 16.13 4.22
CA TRP A 69 -2.74 16.07 5.65
C TRP A 69 -3.84 15.48 6.53
N HIS A 70 -5.08 15.41 6.05
CA HIS A 70 -6.19 14.78 6.76
C HIS A 70 -6.32 13.30 6.38
N ILE A 71 -6.04 12.97 5.12
CA ILE A 71 -6.03 11.59 4.62
C ILE A 71 -4.85 10.79 5.20
N LEU A 72 -3.69 11.42 5.39
CA LEU A 72 -2.49 10.75 5.89
C LEU A 72 -2.71 10.03 7.25
N PRO A 73 -3.18 10.69 8.32
CA PRO A 73 -3.44 10.02 9.59
C PRO A 73 -4.57 8.99 9.50
N LEU A 74 -5.59 9.23 8.67
CA LEU A 74 -6.67 8.26 8.44
C LEU A 74 -6.12 6.95 7.86
N VAL A 75 -5.27 7.05 6.83
CA VAL A 75 -4.61 5.91 6.20
C VAL A 75 -3.69 5.20 7.20
N ALA A 76 -2.90 5.95 7.98
CA ALA A 76 -2.02 5.37 8.98
C ALA A 76 -2.79 4.57 10.04
N THR A 77 -3.84 5.15 10.64
CA THR A 77 -4.68 4.50 11.65
C THR A 77 -5.36 3.25 11.11
N PHE A 78 -5.92 3.33 9.91
CA PHE A 78 -6.57 2.20 9.26
C PHE A 78 -5.63 1.01 9.09
N PHE A 79 -4.42 1.24 8.56
CA PHE A 79 -3.45 0.15 8.34
C PHE A 79 -2.81 -0.37 9.63
N ILE A 80 -2.62 0.48 10.65
CA ILE A 80 -2.18 0.02 11.98
C ILE A 80 -3.21 -0.95 12.56
N PHE A 81 -4.49 -0.56 12.56
CA PHE A 81 -5.56 -1.40 13.07
C PHE A 81 -5.68 -2.70 12.29
N GLN A 82 -5.73 -2.62 10.95
CA GLN A 82 -5.83 -3.78 10.09
C GLN A 82 -4.66 -4.75 10.29
N TYR A 83 -3.42 -4.25 10.28
CA TYR A 83 -2.24 -5.10 10.41
C TYR A 83 -2.05 -5.65 11.82
N TYR A 84 -2.48 -4.96 12.87
CA TYR A 84 -2.49 -5.51 14.21
C TYR A 84 -3.27 -6.84 14.27
N HIS A 85 -4.49 -6.85 13.72
CA HIS A 85 -5.31 -8.07 13.68
C HIS A 85 -4.73 -9.17 12.79
N ILE A 86 -4.25 -8.83 11.60
CA ILE A 86 -3.69 -9.82 10.67
C ILE A 86 -2.42 -10.45 11.27
N ILE A 87 -1.52 -9.62 11.82
CA ILE A 87 -0.29 -10.13 12.41
C ILE A 87 -0.61 -11.01 13.61
N SER A 88 -1.53 -10.63 14.49
CA SER A 88 -1.91 -11.45 15.65
C SER A 88 -2.33 -12.87 15.23
N LEU A 89 -3.17 -12.98 14.21
CA LEU A 89 -3.64 -14.26 13.66
C LEU A 89 -2.50 -15.08 13.03
N GLU A 90 -1.62 -14.41 12.28
CA GLU A 90 -0.43 -15.04 11.69
C GLU A 90 0.52 -15.56 12.76
N GLU A 91 0.85 -14.74 13.77
CA GLU A 91 1.76 -15.12 14.85
C GLU A 91 1.20 -16.29 15.67
N GLU A 92 -0.10 -16.32 15.97
CA GLU A 92 -0.73 -17.48 16.63
C GLU A 92 -0.58 -18.76 15.80
N THR A 93 -0.85 -18.67 14.50
CA THR A 93 -0.71 -19.80 13.59
C THR A 93 0.75 -20.28 13.50
N LEU A 94 1.71 -19.35 13.48
CA LEU A 94 3.14 -19.66 13.42
C LEU A 94 3.66 -20.25 14.73
N LYS A 95 3.18 -19.77 15.90
CA LYS A 95 3.46 -20.34 17.22
C LYS A 95 3.05 -21.82 17.28
N ILE A 96 1.84 -22.13 16.85
CA ILE A 96 1.34 -23.52 16.84
C ILE A 96 2.16 -24.39 15.89
N LYS A 97 2.48 -23.87 14.70
CA LYS A 97 3.12 -24.65 13.63
C LYS A 97 4.61 -24.91 13.86
N PHE A 98 5.35 -23.92 14.36
CA PHE A 98 6.81 -23.96 14.44
C PHE A 98 7.35 -24.01 15.88
N LYS A 99 6.48 -23.86 16.89
CA LYS A 99 6.77 -24.05 18.32
C LYS A 99 8.03 -23.26 18.75
N ASP A 100 8.97 -23.92 19.41
CA ASP A 100 10.21 -23.36 19.96
C ASP A 100 11.02 -22.55 18.93
N GLN A 101 10.99 -22.93 17.64
CA GLN A 101 11.68 -22.17 16.59
C GLN A 101 11.08 -20.78 16.40
N TYR A 102 9.75 -20.68 16.50
CA TYR A 102 9.06 -19.40 16.40
C TYR A 102 9.18 -18.59 17.68
N GLU A 103 9.16 -19.23 18.86
CA GLU A 103 9.37 -18.56 20.14
C GLU A 103 10.75 -17.88 20.18
N LEU A 104 11.82 -18.60 19.81
CA LEU A 104 13.15 -18.03 19.71
C LEU A 104 13.21 -16.85 18.72
N PHE A 105 12.55 -16.99 17.57
CA PHE A 105 12.46 -15.90 16.59
C PHE A 105 11.68 -14.69 17.13
N PHE A 106 10.58 -14.93 17.84
CA PHE A 106 9.72 -13.92 18.43
C PHE A 106 10.45 -13.10 19.50
N GLU A 107 11.23 -13.75 20.38
CA GLU A 107 12.01 -13.06 21.41
C GLU A 107 13.13 -12.18 20.84
N ASN A 108 13.68 -12.59 19.69
CA ASN A 108 14.86 -11.95 19.13
C ASN A 108 14.56 -10.89 18.07
N VAL A 109 13.48 -11.02 17.30
CA VAL A 109 13.21 -10.13 16.16
C VAL A 109 11.92 -9.36 16.40
N PRO A 110 11.92 -8.01 16.40
CA PRO A 110 10.75 -7.20 16.67
C PRO A 110 9.65 -7.36 15.61
N GLN A 111 8.40 -7.09 15.99
CA GLN A 111 7.24 -7.30 15.13
C GLN A 111 7.24 -6.39 13.87
N LEU A 112 7.53 -5.10 14.03
CA LEU A 112 7.41 -4.09 12.96
C LEU A 112 8.67 -3.23 12.82
N PHE A 113 9.10 -2.53 13.87
CA PHE A 113 10.26 -1.65 13.82
C PHE A 113 11.56 -2.43 13.59
N PRO A 114 12.23 -2.28 12.43
CA PRO A 114 13.37 -3.11 12.09
C PRO A 114 14.55 -2.90 13.03
N ARG A 115 15.26 -3.99 13.35
CA ARG A 115 16.58 -3.95 13.99
C ARG A 115 17.56 -3.18 13.11
N PHE A 116 18.55 -2.53 13.74
CA PHE A 116 19.68 -1.94 13.02
C PHE A 116 20.64 -2.99 12.44
N SER A 117 20.68 -4.19 13.03
CA SER A 117 21.50 -5.30 12.58
C SER A 117 20.69 -6.61 12.48
N PRO A 118 20.90 -7.44 11.43
CA PRO A 118 20.27 -8.73 11.27
C PRO A 118 20.44 -9.66 12.47
N TRP A 119 19.37 -10.34 12.87
CA TRP A 119 19.48 -11.49 13.77
C TRP A 119 20.10 -12.69 13.04
N LYS A 120 21.06 -13.37 13.69
CA LYS A 120 21.83 -14.48 13.10
C LYS A 120 21.44 -15.87 13.64
N GLY A 121 20.52 -15.95 14.60
CA GLY A 121 20.13 -17.21 15.24
C GLY A 121 19.11 -18.06 14.47
N GLY A 122 18.66 -17.58 13.30
CA GLY A 122 17.62 -18.24 12.51
C GLY A 122 18.15 -19.16 11.40
N ASN A 123 17.23 -19.89 10.78
CA ASN A 123 17.50 -20.71 9.59
C ASN A 123 17.91 -19.85 8.39
N GLN A 124 19.02 -20.21 7.76
CA GLN A 124 19.49 -19.56 6.55
C GLN A 124 18.59 -19.93 5.36
N THR A 125 17.85 -18.95 4.86
CA THR A 125 17.03 -19.08 3.64
C THR A 125 17.70 -18.36 2.49
N LYS A 126 17.95 -19.06 1.38
CA LYS A 126 18.49 -18.43 0.17
C LYS A 126 17.39 -17.67 -0.57
N PRO A 127 17.62 -16.41 -0.99
CA PRO A 127 16.62 -15.65 -1.72
C PRO A 127 16.36 -16.27 -3.10
N LYS A 128 15.10 -16.27 -3.53
CA LYS A 128 14.73 -16.60 -4.90
C LYS A 128 15.34 -15.61 -5.91
N ASN A 129 15.44 -16.08 -7.14
CA ASN A 129 15.82 -15.27 -8.29
C ASN A 129 14.92 -14.04 -8.42
N LEU A 130 15.50 -12.93 -8.89
CA LEU A 130 14.77 -11.67 -8.98
C LEU A 130 13.62 -11.76 -9.98
N ILE A 131 13.83 -12.37 -11.14
CA ILE A 131 12.83 -12.50 -12.21
C ILE A 131 11.61 -13.29 -11.74
N SER A 132 11.81 -14.41 -11.05
CA SER A 132 10.71 -15.21 -10.52
C SER A 132 9.94 -14.46 -9.44
N THR A 133 10.65 -13.65 -8.63
CA THR A 133 10.01 -12.83 -7.60
C THR A 133 9.20 -11.68 -8.20
N LEU A 134 9.71 -11.00 -9.22
CA LEU A 134 8.95 -9.98 -9.95
C LEU A 134 7.69 -10.56 -10.59
N ARG A 135 7.74 -11.82 -11.06
CA ARG A 135 6.55 -12.53 -11.53
C ARG A 135 5.53 -12.73 -10.40
N THR A 136 5.98 -13.08 -9.20
CA THR A 136 5.12 -13.17 -8.00
C THR A 136 4.54 -11.81 -7.60
N GLU A 137 5.34 -10.74 -7.69
CA GLU A 137 4.91 -9.37 -7.36
C GLU A 137 4.17 -8.65 -8.49
N LYS A 138 3.99 -9.28 -9.66
CA LYS A 138 3.33 -8.68 -10.85
C LYS A 138 2.03 -7.96 -10.50
N ARG A 139 1.19 -8.56 -9.65
CA ARG A 139 -0.10 -7.98 -9.26
C ARG A 139 0.06 -6.69 -8.45
N THR A 140 1.05 -6.63 -7.56
CA THR A 140 1.33 -5.40 -6.81
C THR A 140 1.88 -4.32 -7.72
N LEU A 141 2.81 -4.66 -8.61
CA LEU A 141 3.37 -3.72 -9.58
C LEU A 141 2.28 -3.15 -10.51
N GLN A 142 1.37 -4.00 -10.99
CA GLN A 142 0.19 -3.57 -11.75
C GLN A 142 -0.68 -2.61 -10.94
N ASN A 143 -1.01 -2.95 -9.68
CA ASN A 143 -1.82 -2.09 -8.82
C ASN A 143 -1.16 -0.72 -8.59
N ILE A 144 0.14 -0.69 -8.28
CA ILE A 144 0.90 0.56 -8.12
C ILE A 144 0.84 1.39 -9.40
N PHE A 145 1.07 0.77 -10.56
CA PHE A 145 1.00 1.45 -11.85
C PHE A 145 -0.39 2.03 -12.12
N PHE A 146 -1.46 1.24 -11.95
CA PHE A 146 -2.82 1.70 -12.19
C PHE A 146 -3.23 2.82 -11.24
N ILE A 147 -2.92 2.72 -9.95
CA ILE A 147 -3.20 3.79 -8.97
C ILE A 147 -2.44 5.06 -9.35
N ALA A 148 -1.14 4.95 -9.66
CA ALA A 148 -0.34 6.09 -10.06
C ALA A 148 -0.88 6.74 -11.35
N PHE A 149 -1.28 5.93 -12.32
CA PHE A 149 -1.87 6.38 -13.58
C PHE A 149 -3.19 7.14 -13.35
N ILE A 150 -4.08 6.61 -12.52
CA ILE A 150 -5.33 7.28 -12.14
C ILE A 150 -5.04 8.62 -11.45
N ILE A 151 -4.08 8.65 -10.52
CA ILE A 151 -3.67 9.88 -9.84
C ILE A 151 -3.12 10.91 -10.83
N MET A 152 -2.34 10.49 -11.83
CA MET A 152 -1.81 11.40 -12.86
C MET A 152 -2.93 11.98 -13.73
N LEU A 153 -3.97 11.20 -14.01
CA LEU A 153 -5.13 11.63 -14.78
C LEU A 153 -6.14 12.45 -13.96
N LYS A 154 -5.94 12.60 -12.64
CA LYS A 154 -6.94 13.25 -11.76
C LYS A 154 -7.35 14.64 -12.25
N LYS A 155 -6.41 15.43 -12.78
CA LYS A 155 -6.69 16.79 -13.26
C LYS A 155 -7.55 16.76 -14.51
N GLN A 156 -7.24 15.87 -15.45
CA GLN A 156 -8.00 15.67 -16.69
C GLN A 156 -9.39 15.14 -16.38
N ILE A 157 -9.52 14.23 -15.42
CA ILE A 157 -10.82 13.70 -14.97
C ILE A 157 -11.67 14.82 -14.37
N VAL A 158 -11.12 15.60 -13.43
CA VAL A 158 -11.83 16.74 -12.81
C VAL A 158 -12.21 17.79 -13.86
N PHE A 159 -11.30 18.11 -14.78
CA PHE A 159 -11.57 19.06 -15.86
C PHE A 159 -12.68 18.55 -16.80
N PHE A 160 -12.59 17.31 -17.27
CA PHE A 160 -13.55 16.73 -18.20
C PHE A 160 -14.94 16.61 -17.57
N THR A 161 -15.01 16.16 -16.31
CA THR A 161 -16.29 16.09 -15.57
C THR A 161 -16.88 17.47 -15.33
N GLY A 162 -16.07 18.46 -14.93
CA GLY A 162 -16.50 19.85 -14.80
C GLY A 162 -17.01 20.43 -16.12
N PHE A 163 -16.33 20.15 -17.23
CA PHE A 163 -16.74 20.57 -18.57
C PHE A 163 -18.08 19.95 -19.01
N MET A 164 -18.29 18.65 -18.77
CA MET A 164 -19.56 17.96 -19.08
C MET A 164 -20.73 18.51 -18.25
N ILE A 165 -20.50 18.81 -16.98
CA ILE A 165 -21.51 19.44 -16.11
C ILE A 165 -21.84 20.83 -16.64
N TRP A 166 -20.82 21.62 -16.99
CA TRP A 166 -21.02 22.96 -17.54
C TRP A 166 -21.85 22.94 -18.83
N GLN A 167 -21.57 22.03 -19.76
CA GLN A 167 -22.36 21.88 -20.98
C GLN A 167 -23.82 21.53 -20.68
N THR A 168 -24.06 20.58 -19.77
CA THR A 168 -25.40 20.13 -19.41
C THR A 168 -26.20 21.26 -18.77
N VAL A 169 -25.59 22.00 -17.84
CA VAL A 169 -26.22 23.16 -17.19
C VAL A 169 -26.52 24.26 -18.20
N GLY A 170 -25.59 24.55 -19.13
CA GLY A 170 -25.81 25.53 -20.20
C GLY A 170 -26.99 25.16 -21.11
N ARG A 171 -27.13 23.88 -21.48
CA ARG A 171 -28.29 23.40 -22.27
C ARG A 171 -29.60 23.56 -21.52
N LEU A 172 -29.65 23.15 -20.25
CA LEU A 172 -30.86 23.27 -19.42
C LEU A 172 -31.26 24.73 -19.17
N TYR A 173 -30.27 25.62 -18.98
CA TYR A 173 -30.51 27.06 -18.87
C TYR A 173 -31.11 27.63 -20.17
N ASN A 174 -30.54 27.28 -21.33
CA ASN A 174 -31.04 27.73 -22.63
C ASN A 174 -32.44 27.21 -22.96
N LEU A 175 -32.84 26.06 -22.40
CA LEU A 175 -34.20 25.52 -22.51
C LEU A 175 -35.19 26.14 -21.51
N GLY A 176 -34.76 27.08 -20.66
CA GLY A 176 -35.60 27.71 -19.63
C GLY A 176 -35.92 26.78 -18.45
N LEU A 177 -35.29 25.61 -18.36
CA LEU A 177 -35.53 24.61 -17.32
C LEU A 177 -34.72 24.87 -16.03
N LEU A 178 -33.82 25.85 -16.05
CA LEU A 178 -32.85 26.10 -14.99
C LEU A 178 -32.82 27.60 -14.67
N PRO A 179 -33.04 28.04 -13.41
CA PRO A 179 -33.00 29.45 -13.03
C PRO A 179 -31.62 30.07 -13.27
N HIS A 180 -31.56 31.34 -13.66
CA HIS A 180 -30.31 32.05 -13.94
C HIS A 180 -29.34 32.07 -12.74
N SER A 181 -29.87 32.23 -11.52
CA SER A 181 -29.08 32.19 -10.28
C SER A 181 -28.35 30.85 -10.09
N LEU A 182 -29.02 29.74 -10.41
CA LEU A 182 -28.47 28.40 -10.27
C LEU A 182 -27.45 28.09 -11.39
N ALA A 183 -27.69 28.56 -12.62
CA ALA A 183 -26.74 28.45 -13.72
C ALA A 183 -25.43 29.22 -13.43
N MET A 184 -25.54 30.46 -12.93
CA MET A 184 -24.39 31.28 -12.55
C MET A 184 -23.62 30.71 -11.34
N PHE A 185 -24.32 30.10 -10.39
CA PHE A 185 -23.69 29.42 -9.26
C PHE A 185 -22.76 28.28 -9.73
N VAL A 186 -23.27 27.39 -10.59
CA VAL A 186 -22.51 26.28 -11.17
C VAL A 186 -21.31 26.80 -11.97
N GLN A 187 -21.49 27.82 -12.81
CA GLN A 187 -20.42 28.38 -13.62
C GLN A 187 -19.27 28.96 -12.77
N ASN A 188 -19.59 29.59 -11.64
CA ASN A 188 -18.60 30.21 -10.76
C ASN A 188 -17.85 29.23 -9.84
N HIS A 189 -18.39 28.02 -9.61
CA HIS A 189 -17.85 27.06 -8.62
C HIS A 189 -17.32 25.75 -9.22
N ILE A 190 -17.78 25.34 -10.42
CA ILE A 190 -17.38 24.05 -11.03
C ILE A 190 -16.18 24.20 -11.99
N LEU A 191 -15.90 25.42 -12.48
CA LEU A 191 -14.83 25.69 -13.45
C LEU A 191 -13.57 26.37 -12.87
N LYS A 192 -13.47 26.52 -11.53
CA LYS A 192 -12.24 26.96 -10.84
C LYS A 192 -11.49 25.77 -10.29
#